data_AF-A0A4P7VZL3-F1
#
_entry.id   AF-A0A4P7VZL3-F1
#
_cell.length_a   1.000
_cell.length_b   1.000
_cell.length_c   1.000
_cell.angle_alpha   90.00
_cell.angle_beta   90.00
_cell.angle_gamma   90.00
#
_symmetry.space_group_name_H-M   'P 1'
#
loop_
_entity.id
_entity.type
_entity.pdbx_description
1 polymer ?
#
loop_
_entity_poly.entity_id
_entity_poly.type
_entity_poly.pdbx_seq_one_letter_code
_entity_poly.pdbx_strand_id
1 'polypeptide(L)'
;MKHAFLFSCIICGALSFNSCGGSDSIAERISAAELALANENVDATRQLCGEIIGQKDRQSVEAKQMARLSILYMQLNERTDDPEDVEYAVQCFREAFKINADSAKAYYSSLPVEQDKYAMTLATIVHTLDNPREIPADHDCDPTTTDADELQQMNAETDNSQPE
;
A
#
# COMPACT_ATOMS: atom_id res chain seq x y z
N MET A 1 8.31 -58.95 -37.40
CA MET A 1 9.59 -58.98 -36.65
C MET A 1 10.30 -57.67 -36.99
N LYS A 2 9.93 -56.56 -36.35
CA LYS A 2 10.46 -56.04 -35.08
C LYS A 2 11.92 -55.55 -35.23
N HIS A 3 12.08 -54.48 -35.99
CA HIS A 3 13.24 -53.60 -35.86
C HIS A 3 12.78 -52.32 -35.15
N ALA A 4 12.70 -52.41 -33.83
CA ALA A 4 12.52 -51.26 -32.95
C ALA A 4 13.90 -50.61 -32.82
N PHE A 5 14.13 -49.55 -33.61
CA PHE A 5 15.30 -48.70 -33.44
C PHE A 5 14.94 -47.64 -32.38
N LEU A 6 15.63 -47.74 -31.25
CA LEU A 6 15.72 -46.73 -30.20
C LEU A 6 16.15 -45.38 -30.80
N PHE A 7 15.39 -44.31 -30.54
CA PHE A 7 15.99 -42.99 -30.33
C PHE A 7 15.14 -42.20 -29.32
N SER A 8 15.65 -42.22 -28.09
CA SER A 8 15.40 -41.24 -27.04
C SER A 8 15.82 -39.86 -27.56
N CYS A 9 14.88 -38.91 -27.63
CA CYS A 9 15.18 -37.49 -27.60
C CYS A 9 14.10 -36.77 -26.78
N ILE A 10 14.43 -36.66 -25.49
CA ILE A 10 14.08 -35.59 -24.57
C ILE A 10 13.75 -34.29 -25.34
N ILE A 11 12.47 -33.91 -25.37
CA ILE A 11 12.07 -32.56 -25.78
C ILE A 11 12.31 -31.66 -24.56
N CYS A 12 13.57 -31.32 -24.34
CA CYS A 12 13.96 -30.15 -23.57
C CYS A 12 13.47 -28.93 -24.35
N GLY A 13 12.28 -28.45 -24.00
CA GLY A 13 11.83 -27.09 -24.35
C GLY A 13 12.69 -26.08 -23.62
N ALA A 14 13.91 -25.88 -24.10
CA ALA A 14 14.76 -24.76 -23.71
C ALA A 14 14.12 -23.48 -24.24
N LEU A 15 13.36 -22.79 -23.37
CA LEU A 15 13.11 -21.37 -23.51
C LEU A 15 14.45 -20.66 -23.29
N SER A 16 15.24 -20.56 -24.35
CA SER A 16 16.42 -19.71 -24.40
C SER A 16 15.96 -18.26 -24.36
N PHE A 17 15.76 -17.71 -23.16
CA PHE A 17 15.85 -16.27 -22.98
C PHE A 17 17.29 -15.87 -23.29
N ASN A 18 17.47 -15.28 -24.47
CA ASN A 18 18.65 -14.49 -24.79
C ASN A 18 18.67 -13.34 -23.78
N SER A 19 19.33 -13.56 -22.65
CA SER A 19 19.70 -12.49 -21.73
C SER A 19 20.73 -11.63 -22.47
N CYS A 20 20.26 -10.54 -23.06
CA CYS A 20 21.10 -9.50 -23.59
C CYS A 20 21.87 -8.93 -22.40
N GLY A 21 23.18 -9.21 -22.34
CA GLY A 21 24.07 -8.78 -21.26
C GLY A 21 24.38 -7.29 -21.30
N GLY A 22 23.36 -6.44 -21.23
CA GLY A 22 23.45 -5.02 -20.90
C GLY A 22 22.86 -4.80 -19.51
N SER A 23 23.44 -3.91 -18.72
CA SER A 23 22.79 -3.48 -17.47
C SER A 23 21.52 -2.69 -17.83
N ASP A 24 20.37 -3.37 -17.87
CA ASP A 24 19.10 -2.72 -18.19
C ASP A 24 18.83 -1.58 -17.21
N SER A 25 18.38 -0.44 -17.74
CA SER A 25 18.02 0.71 -16.92
C SER A 25 16.82 0.37 -16.03
N ILE A 26 16.67 1.08 -14.91
CA ILE A 26 15.50 0.93 -14.02
C ILE A 26 14.19 1.13 -14.79
N ALA A 27 14.15 2.11 -15.69
CA ALA A 27 12.98 2.38 -16.52
C ALA A 27 12.60 1.18 -17.40
N GLU A 28 13.58 0.49 -17.97
CA GLU A 28 13.39 -0.69 -18.82
C GLU A 28 12.84 -1.86 -18.01
N ARG A 29 13.39 -2.08 -16.81
CA ARG A 29 12.93 -3.14 -15.90
C ARG A 29 11.51 -2.90 -15.41
N ILE A 30 11.13 -1.66 -15.15
CA ILE A 30 9.73 -1.30 -14.84
C ILE A 30 8.83 -1.61 -16.04
N SER A 31 9.24 -1.23 -17.26
CA SER A 31 8.48 -1.55 -18.48
C SER A 31 8.34 -3.06 -18.69
N ALA A 32 9.37 -3.85 -18.39
CA ALA A 32 9.30 -5.30 -18.42
C ALA A 32 8.32 -5.86 -17.39
N ALA A 33 8.27 -5.29 -16.19
CA ALA A 33 7.32 -5.67 -15.14
C ALA A 33 5.87 -5.30 -15.52
N GLU A 34 5.65 -4.10 -16.07
CA GLU A 34 4.35 -3.68 -16.62
C GLU A 34 3.88 -4.62 -17.74
N LEU A 35 4.79 -5.05 -18.62
CA LEU A 35 4.48 -6.02 -19.68
C LEU A 35 4.18 -7.41 -19.12
N ALA A 36 4.93 -7.88 -18.11
CA ALA A 36 4.64 -9.14 -17.43
C ALA A 36 3.24 -9.12 -16.81
N LEU A 37 2.87 -8.01 -16.17
CA LEU A 37 1.54 -7.81 -15.62
C LEU A 37 0.50 -7.74 -16.75
N ALA A 38 0.75 -7.04 -17.85
CA ALA A 38 -0.18 -7.03 -18.98
C ALA A 38 -0.45 -8.44 -19.56
N ASN A 39 0.51 -9.35 -19.45
CA ASN A 39 0.38 -10.76 -19.85
C ASN A 39 -0.11 -11.69 -18.73
N GLU A 40 -0.70 -11.14 -17.66
CA GLU A 40 -1.21 -11.89 -16.50
C GLU A 40 -0.15 -12.71 -15.74
N ASN A 41 1.14 -12.43 -15.97
CA ASN A 41 2.23 -13.10 -15.28
C ASN A 41 2.58 -12.38 -13.97
N VAL A 42 1.79 -12.67 -12.95
CA VAL A 42 1.89 -12.12 -11.59
C VAL A 42 3.26 -12.46 -10.96
N ASP A 43 3.73 -13.70 -11.07
CA ASP A 43 4.99 -14.16 -10.47
C ASP A 43 6.19 -13.40 -11.04
N ALA A 44 6.26 -13.28 -12.37
CA ALA A 44 7.32 -12.52 -13.03
C ALA A 44 7.24 -11.02 -12.68
N THR A 45 6.03 -10.47 -12.56
CA THR A 45 5.85 -9.08 -12.15
C THR A 45 6.44 -8.85 -10.76
N ARG A 46 6.07 -9.70 -9.79
CA ARG A 46 6.56 -9.58 -8.40
C ARG A 46 8.07 -9.75 -8.32
N GLN A 47 8.62 -10.72 -9.06
CA GLN A 47 10.06 -10.91 -9.14
C GLN A 47 10.75 -9.63 -9.66
N LEU A 48 10.32 -9.11 -10.81
CA LEU A 48 10.93 -7.93 -11.42
C LEU A 48 10.83 -6.70 -10.49
N CYS A 49 9.68 -6.49 -9.86
CA CYS A 49 9.49 -5.38 -8.91
C CYS A 49 10.38 -5.53 -7.67
N GLY A 50 10.47 -6.74 -7.10
CA GLY A 50 11.34 -7.04 -5.97
C GLY A 50 12.82 -6.82 -6.29
N GLU A 51 13.26 -7.21 -7.50
CA GLU A 51 14.63 -6.95 -7.94
C GLU A 51 14.89 -5.46 -8.21
N ILE A 52 13.88 -4.64 -8.52
CA ILE A 52 14.06 -3.18 -8.65
C ILE A 52 14.24 -2.54 -7.27
N ILE A 53 13.42 -2.92 -6.29
CA ILE A 53 13.50 -2.40 -4.93
C ILE A 53 14.75 -2.88 -4.19
N GLY A 54 15.16 -4.13 -4.42
CA GLY A 54 16.29 -4.77 -3.73
C GLY A 54 17.68 -4.34 -4.23
N GLN A 55 17.77 -3.59 -5.33
CA GLN A 55 19.07 -3.13 -5.84
C GLN A 55 19.68 -2.04 -4.94
N LYS A 56 20.96 -2.20 -4.60
CA LYS A 56 21.71 -1.29 -3.70
C LYS A 56 21.95 0.09 -4.30
N ASP A 57 21.93 0.22 -5.62
CA ASP A 57 22.19 1.46 -6.35
C ASP A 57 20.94 2.34 -6.49
N ARG A 58 20.20 2.53 -5.39
CA ARG A 58 19.00 3.41 -5.33
C ARG A 58 19.28 4.88 -5.65
N GLN A 59 20.54 5.25 -5.91
CA GLN A 59 20.95 6.64 -6.08
C GLN A 59 20.51 7.27 -7.42
N SER A 60 19.91 6.52 -8.35
CA SER A 60 19.41 7.05 -9.63
C SER A 60 17.93 6.81 -9.88
N VAL A 61 17.15 6.36 -8.89
CA VAL A 61 15.71 6.16 -9.12
C VAL A 61 15.01 7.51 -9.17
N GLU A 62 14.39 7.82 -10.29
CA GLU A 62 13.65 9.06 -10.49
C GLU A 62 12.27 9.01 -9.81
N ALA A 63 11.74 10.17 -9.41
CA ALA A 63 10.39 10.26 -8.83
C ALA A 63 9.32 9.60 -9.71
N LYS A 64 9.43 9.74 -11.04
CA LYS A 64 8.51 9.10 -12.00
C LYS A 64 8.58 7.58 -11.95
N GLN A 65 9.76 7.00 -11.73
CA GLN A 65 9.96 5.55 -11.66
C GLN A 65 9.34 4.99 -10.37
N MET A 66 9.51 5.68 -9.25
CA MET A 66 8.85 5.33 -7.99
C MET A 66 7.31 5.46 -8.11
N ALA A 67 6.84 6.51 -8.77
CA ALA A 67 5.40 6.69 -8.99
C ALA A 67 4.81 5.57 -9.89
N ARG A 68 5.51 5.17 -10.96
CA ARG A 68 5.13 4.00 -11.79
C ARG A 68 5.03 2.72 -10.98
N LEU A 69 6.05 2.44 -10.15
CA LEU A 69 6.04 1.25 -9.29
C LEU A 69 4.85 1.25 -8.33
N SER A 70 4.48 2.41 -7.77
CA SER A 70 3.32 2.47 -6.87
C SER A 70 2.01 2.02 -7.54
N ILE A 71 1.78 2.44 -8.79
CA ILE A 71 0.60 2.05 -9.55
C ILE A 71 0.68 0.58 -9.94
N LEU A 72 1.86 0.10 -10.34
CA LEU A 72 2.08 -1.29 -10.71
C LEU A 72 1.79 -2.25 -9.55
N TYR A 73 2.23 -1.91 -8.33
CA TYR A 73 1.92 -2.70 -7.15
C TYR A 73 0.44 -2.67 -6.78
N MET A 74 -0.27 -1.55 -6.96
CA MET A 74 -1.72 -1.51 -6.78
C MET A 74 -2.45 -2.42 -7.79
N GLN A 75 -2.00 -2.42 -9.04
CA GLN A 75 -2.54 -3.32 -10.07
C GLN A 75 -2.21 -4.79 -9.81
N LEU A 76 -1.04 -5.06 -9.20
CA LEU A 76 -0.66 -6.40 -8.76
C LEU A 76 -1.57 -6.87 -7.63
N ASN A 77 -1.79 -6.02 -6.62
CA ASN A 77 -2.70 -6.28 -5.51
C ASN A 77 -4.13 -6.60 -5.98
N GLU A 78 -4.67 -5.92 -6.99
CA GLU A 78 -6.01 -6.24 -7.53
C GLU A 78 -6.13 -7.67 -8.08
N ARG A 79 -5.00 -8.35 -8.35
CA ARG A 79 -4.98 -9.71 -8.89
C ARG A 79 -4.57 -10.75 -7.87
N THR A 80 -3.79 -10.35 -6.88
CA THR A 80 -3.23 -11.24 -5.85
C THR A 80 -3.99 -11.18 -4.53
N ASP A 81 -4.74 -10.09 -4.31
CA ASP A 81 -5.32 -9.71 -3.02
C ASP A 81 -4.29 -9.69 -1.87
N ASP A 82 -3.01 -9.50 -2.21
CA ASP A 82 -1.89 -9.57 -1.27
C ASP A 82 -1.64 -8.20 -0.61
N PRO A 83 -1.86 -8.05 0.71
CA PRO A 83 -1.72 -6.76 1.39
C PRO A 83 -0.28 -6.23 1.35
N GLU A 84 0.74 -7.08 1.22
CA GLU A 84 2.14 -6.63 1.11
C GLU A 84 2.35 -5.79 -0.15
N ASP A 85 1.64 -6.10 -1.25
CA ASP A 85 1.71 -5.32 -2.49
C ASP A 85 1.20 -3.88 -2.25
N VAL A 86 0.18 -3.68 -1.41
CA VAL A 86 -0.30 -2.34 -1.03
C VAL A 86 0.74 -1.60 -0.18
N GLU A 87 1.43 -2.28 0.73
CA GLU A 87 2.49 -1.69 1.53
C GLU A 87 3.66 -1.20 0.65
N TYR A 88 4.08 -2.00 -0.33
CA TYR A 88 5.09 -1.59 -1.30
C TYR A 88 4.61 -0.41 -2.17
N ALA A 89 3.35 -0.42 -2.59
CA ALA A 89 2.77 0.69 -3.34
C ALA A 89 2.81 2.00 -2.55
N VAL A 90 2.44 1.97 -1.27
CA VAL A 90 2.48 3.12 -0.35
C VAL A 90 3.91 3.62 -0.16
N GLN A 91 4.88 2.73 0.03
CA GLN A 91 6.29 3.10 0.15
C GLN A 91 6.79 3.79 -1.13
N CYS A 92 6.49 3.22 -2.30
CA CYS A 92 6.86 3.81 -3.58
C CYS A 92 6.21 5.19 -3.80
N PHE A 93 4.94 5.35 -3.42
CA PHE A 93 4.23 6.62 -3.51
C PHE A 93 4.89 7.70 -2.65
N ARG A 94 5.18 7.41 -1.37
CA ARG A 94 5.84 8.36 -0.46
C ARG A 94 7.23 8.75 -0.95
N GLU A 95 8.01 7.78 -1.39
CA GLU A 95 9.36 8.04 -1.91
C GLU A 95 9.33 8.86 -3.22
N ALA A 96 8.33 8.68 -4.09
CA ALA A 96 8.17 9.52 -5.29
C ALA A 96 8.03 11.01 -4.92
N PHE A 97 7.16 11.32 -3.96
CA PHE A 97 6.97 12.70 -3.48
C PHE A 97 8.18 13.26 -2.74
N LYS A 98 8.93 12.40 -2.04
CA LYS A 98 10.18 12.77 -1.35
C LYS A 98 11.32 13.08 -2.33
N ILE A 99 11.42 12.34 -3.44
CA ILE A 99 12.44 12.57 -4.47
C ILE A 99 12.15 13.86 -5.24
N ASN A 100 10.93 14.00 -5.76
CA ASN A 100 10.49 15.22 -6.46
C ASN A 100 8.95 15.28 -6.53
N ALA A 101 8.35 16.13 -5.70
CA ALA A 101 6.91 16.29 -5.59
C ALA A 101 6.22 16.77 -6.88
N ASP A 102 6.84 17.70 -7.62
CA ASP A 102 6.27 18.22 -8.86
C ASP A 102 6.24 17.14 -9.95
N SER A 103 7.32 16.38 -10.08
CA SER A 103 7.40 15.24 -11.00
C SER A 103 6.41 14.13 -10.64
N ALA A 104 6.27 13.82 -9.34
CA ALA A 104 5.29 12.85 -8.87
C ALA A 104 3.86 13.32 -9.18
N LYS A 105 3.52 14.57 -8.84
CA LYS A 105 2.21 15.17 -9.14
C LYS A 105 1.91 15.16 -10.64
N ALA A 106 2.89 15.52 -11.47
CA ALA A 106 2.75 15.50 -12.92
C ALA A 106 2.46 14.09 -13.44
N TYR A 107 3.13 13.07 -12.90
CA TYR A 107 2.85 11.68 -13.24
C TYR A 107 1.42 11.27 -12.86
N TYR A 108 1.02 11.44 -11.59
CA TYR A 108 -0.32 11.03 -11.15
C TYR A 108 -1.45 11.79 -11.84
N SER A 109 -1.22 13.06 -12.21
CA SER A 109 -2.21 13.86 -12.97
C SER A 109 -2.31 13.45 -14.44
N SER A 110 -1.38 12.62 -14.93
CA SER A 110 -1.33 12.14 -16.32
C SER A 110 -1.81 10.71 -16.48
N LEU A 111 -2.28 10.07 -15.40
CA LEU A 111 -2.76 8.70 -15.44
C LEU A 111 -4.03 8.56 -16.29
N PRO A 112 -4.24 7.39 -16.93
CA PRO A 112 -5.53 7.03 -17.48
C PRO A 112 -6.60 6.98 -16.39
N VAL A 113 -7.84 7.28 -16.76
CA VAL A 113 -9.00 7.31 -15.85
C VAL A 113 -9.17 6.00 -15.09
N GLU A 114 -8.86 4.86 -15.71
CA GLU A 114 -8.94 3.54 -15.10
C GLU A 114 -7.94 3.35 -13.93
N GLN A 115 -6.86 4.14 -13.92
CA GLN A 115 -5.81 4.10 -12.92
C GLN A 115 -5.94 5.19 -11.84
N ASP A 116 -6.83 6.18 -12.02
CA ASP A 116 -7.08 7.25 -11.05
C ASP A 116 -7.48 6.71 -9.68
N LYS A 117 -8.25 5.61 -9.66
CA LYS A 117 -8.66 4.92 -8.42
C LYS A 117 -7.46 4.56 -7.54
N TYR A 118 -6.33 4.17 -8.14
CA TYR A 118 -5.12 3.79 -7.41
C TYR A 118 -4.45 5.00 -6.78
N ALA A 119 -4.33 6.09 -7.55
CA ALA A 119 -3.73 7.33 -7.06
C ALA A 119 -4.55 7.91 -5.89
N MET A 120 -5.88 7.93 -6.00
CA MET A 120 -6.77 8.39 -4.92
C MET A 120 -6.67 7.50 -3.68
N THR A 121 -6.63 6.18 -3.87
CA THR A 121 -6.50 5.21 -2.78
C THR A 121 -5.18 5.40 -2.05
N LEU A 122 -4.06 5.48 -2.78
CA LEU A 122 -2.74 5.71 -2.19
C LEU A 122 -2.67 7.04 -1.45
N ALA A 123 -3.20 8.13 -2.03
CA ALA A 123 -3.23 9.43 -1.37
C ALA A 123 -4.03 9.37 -0.06
N THR A 124 -5.16 8.66 -0.04
CA THR A 124 -5.99 8.49 1.16
C THR A 124 -5.29 7.67 2.23
N ILE A 125 -4.67 6.55 1.85
CA ILE A 125 -3.92 5.69 2.78
C ILE A 125 -2.76 6.48 3.38
N VAL A 126 -1.93 7.11 2.55
CA VAL A 126 -0.77 7.89 3.00
C VAL A 126 -1.19 9.02 3.92
N HIS A 127 -2.22 9.79 3.55
CA HIS A 127 -2.73 10.87 4.40
C HIS A 127 -3.20 10.34 5.78
N THR A 128 -3.88 9.20 5.81
CA THR A 128 -4.36 8.59 7.07
C THR A 128 -3.20 8.08 7.93
N LEU A 129 -2.16 7.51 7.31
CA LEU A 129 -0.96 7.03 8.00
C LEU A 129 -0.11 8.18 8.54
N ASP A 130 0.02 9.26 7.79
CA ASP A 130 0.82 10.43 8.19
C ASP A 130 0.07 11.35 9.17
N ASN A 131 -1.27 11.23 9.26
CA ASN A 131 -2.12 12.00 10.18
C ASN A 131 -3.15 11.09 10.90
N PRO A 132 -2.71 10.26 11.86
CA PRO A 132 -3.60 9.37 12.59
C PRO A 132 -4.59 10.18 13.44
N ARG A 133 -5.88 9.85 13.36
CA ARG A 133 -6.89 10.45 14.23
C ARG A 133 -6.67 9.97 15.66
N GLU A 134 -6.48 10.89 16.60
CA GLU A 134 -6.62 10.58 18.02
C GLU A 134 -8.09 10.17 18.27
N ILE A 135 -8.30 8.97 18.80
CA ILE A 135 -9.63 8.53 19.27
C ILE A 135 -9.76 9.10 20.67
N PRO A 136 -10.66 10.09 20.91
CA PRO A 136 -10.87 10.60 22.24
C PRO A 136 -11.43 9.47 23.12
N ALA A 137 -10.89 9.31 24.32
CA ALA A 137 -11.29 8.27 25.27
C ALA A 137 -12.56 8.66 26.06
N ASP A 138 -13.53 9.31 25.42
CA ASP A 138 -14.70 9.90 26.08
C ASP A 138 -16.02 9.29 25.58
N HIS A 139 -16.14 7.96 25.69
CA HIS A 139 -17.45 7.33 25.71
C HIS A 139 -17.56 6.28 26.81
N ASP A 140 -16.98 6.56 27.98
CA ASP A 140 -17.54 6.05 29.24
C ASP A 140 -18.84 6.83 29.49
N CYS A 141 -19.94 6.33 28.95
CA CYS A 141 -21.25 6.65 29.50
C CYS A 141 -21.25 6.14 30.94
N ASP A 142 -20.96 7.00 31.92
CA ASP A 142 -21.29 6.75 33.32
C ASP A 142 -22.78 7.06 33.52
N PRO A 143 -23.66 6.05 33.72
CA PRO A 143 -25.07 6.28 33.99
C PRO A 143 -25.34 6.28 35.51
N THR A 144 -24.44 6.82 36.34
CA THR A 144 -24.58 6.73 37.80
C THR A 144 -24.29 8.03 38.53
N THR A 145 -24.95 9.12 38.14
CA THR A 145 -25.26 10.21 39.10
C THR A 145 -26.65 10.78 38.82
N THR A 146 -27.67 9.95 39.00
CA THR A 146 -29.03 10.39 39.31
C THR A 146 -29.32 9.88 40.72
N ASP A 147 -29.85 10.76 41.58
CA ASP A 147 -30.35 10.50 42.93
C ASP A 147 -29.34 10.44 44.10
N ALA A 148 -28.70 11.57 44.43
CA ALA A 148 -28.12 11.74 45.78
C ALA A 148 -28.17 13.16 46.37
N ASP A 149 -28.58 14.19 45.62
CA ASP A 149 -28.57 15.59 46.12
C ASP A 149 -29.92 16.12 46.64
N GLU A 150 -31.03 15.38 46.54
CA GLU A 150 -32.34 15.86 47.04
C GLU A 150 -32.67 15.50 48.50
N LEU A 151 -31.82 14.76 49.23
CA LEU A 151 -32.14 14.34 50.61
C LEU A 151 -31.44 15.11 51.74
N GLN A 152 -30.65 16.15 51.44
CA GLN A 152 -29.97 16.94 52.48
C GLN A 152 -30.66 18.27 52.85
N GLN A 153 -31.80 18.61 52.24
CA GLN A 153 -32.49 19.88 52.48
C GLN A 153 -33.74 19.82 53.38
N MET A 154 -33.98 18.71 54.10
CA MET A 154 -35.20 18.55 54.92
C MET A 154 -34.99 18.32 56.43
N ASN A 155 -33.75 18.19 56.94
CA ASN A 155 -33.51 17.73 58.32
C ASN A 155 -32.65 18.65 59.21
N ALA A 156 -32.51 19.94 58.90
CA ALA A 156 -31.90 20.90 59.82
C ALA A 156 -32.80 22.13 60.01
N GLU A 157 -32.93 22.56 61.26
CA GLU A 157 -33.66 23.76 61.73
C GLU A 157 -35.17 23.60 61.97
N THR A 158 -35.55 22.53 62.67
CA THR A 158 -36.46 22.68 63.81
C THR A 158 -35.62 22.53 65.08
N ASP A 159 -35.44 23.63 65.80
CA ASP A 159 -35.27 23.73 67.27
C ASP A 159 -34.26 24.83 67.65
N ASN A 160 -34.75 26.06 67.84
CA ASN A 160 -34.40 26.78 69.06
C ASN A 160 -35.50 27.78 69.40
N SER A 161 -36.36 27.34 70.31
CA SER A 161 -37.40 28.14 70.92
C SER A 161 -36.79 29.14 71.90
N GLN A 162 -37.16 30.41 71.77
CA GLN A 162 -37.11 31.44 72.83
C GLN A 162 -37.66 30.86 74.15
N PRO A 163 -37.13 31.23 75.33
CA PRO A 163 -37.84 32.27 76.09
C PRO A 163 -37.00 33.12 77.09
N GLU A 164 -37.62 34.27 77.42
CA GLU A 164 -37.51 35.22 78.57
C GLU A 164 -36.17 35.93 78.90
#